data_AF-A0A524GD06-F1
#
_entry.id   AF-A0A524GD06-F1
#
_cell.length_a   1.000
_cell.length_b   1.000
_cell.length_c   1.000
_cell.angle_alpha   90.00
_cell.angle_beta   90.00
_cell.angle_gamma   90.00
#
_symmetry.space_group_name_H-M   'P 1'
#
loop_
_entity.id
_entity.type
_entity.pdbx_description
1 polymer ?
#
loop_
_entity_poly.entity_id
_entity_poly.type
_entity_poly.pdbx_seq_one_letter_code
_entity_poly.pdbx_strand_id
1 'polypeptide(L)'
;MSLTELLVSKGIIGINELDERKKLVEQRLMQDVQEHYTKVIIGEGGDKYSTADEEVHIDCEKRLQLCKAKCCSYYFYLTQQDIEENILQWDLFQPYCISRDDDGYCKHLDRKSLKCTVREQRPIPCRNYSCHTDKKIWLDFDKMIPAEEIETANS
;
A
#
# COMPACT_ATOMS: atom_id res chain seq x y z
N MET A 1 -7.74 -41.81 -19.12
CA MET A 1 -7.54 -41.35 -20.50
C MET A 1 -8.34 -40.07 -20.67
N SER A 2 -7.66 -38.96 -20.95
CA SER A 2 -8.26 -37.63 -21.11
C SER A 2 -9.14 -37.58 -22.36
N LEU A 3 -10.17 -36.72 -22.37
CA LEU A 3 -10.95 -36.43 -23.58
C LEU A 3 -10.06 -36.02 -24.75
N THR A 4 -9.01 -35.23 -24.50
CA THR A 4 -8.08 -34.80 -25.55
C THR A 4 -7.29 -35.96 -26.15
N GLU A 5 -6.87 -36.93 -25.32
CA GLU A 5 -6.18 -38.15 -25.78
C GLU A 5 -7.11 -39.04 -26.62
N LEU A 6 -8.39 -39.14 -26.22
CA LEU A 6 -9.39 -39.87 -26.99
C LEU A 6 -9.61 -39.24 -28.38
N LEU A 7 -9.72 -37.90 -28.45
CA LEU A 7 -9.96 -37.20 -29.71
C LEU A 7 -8.78 -37.32 -30.68
N VAL A 8 -7.54 -37.29 -30.16
CA VAL A 8 -6.33 -37.52 -30.96
C VAL A 8 -6.25 -38.98 -31.42
N SER A 9 -6.48 -39.94 -30.53
CA SER A 9 -6.45 -41.37 -30.90
C SER A 9 -7.54 -41.78 -31.89
N LYS A 10 -8.67 -41.07 -31.91
CA LYS A 10 -9.74 -41.25 -32.90
C LYS A 10 -9.51 -40.47 -34.20
N GLY A 11 -8.41 -39.71 -34.31
CA GLY A 11 -8.09 -38.91 -35.49
C GLY A 11 -9.04 -37.74 -35.74
N ILE A 12 -9.83 -37.35 -34.73
CA ILE A 12 -10.81 -36.25 -34.84
C ILE A 12 -10.08 -34.89 -34.83
N ILE A 13 -8.93 -34.81 -34.15
CA ILE A 13 -8.05 -33.64 -34.15
C ILE A 13 -6.60 -34.11 -34.17
N GLY A 14 -5.75 -33.43 -34.93
CA GLY A 14 -4.31 -33.70 -34.92
C GLY A 14 -3.63 -33.21 -33.65
N ILE A 15 -2.55 -33.87 -33.23
CA ILE A 15 -1.77 -33.44 -32.05
C ILE A 15 -1.23 -32.00 -32.25
N ASN A 16 -0.74 -31.68 -33.46
CA ASN A 16 -0.22 -30.35 -33.79
C ASN A 16 -1.34 -29.29 -33.79
N GLU A 17 -2.50 -29.61 -34.34
CA GLU A 17 -3.66 -28.71 -34.33
C GLU A 17 -4.15 -28.44 -32.90
N LEU A 18 -4.16 -29.47 -32.05
CA LEU A 18 -4.51 -29.33 -30.63
C LEU A 18 -3.51 -28.44 -29.88
N ASP A 19 -2.21 -28.60 -30.13
CA ASP A 19 -1.16 -27.80 -29.49
C ASP A 19 -1.17 -26.33 -29.97
N GLU A 20 -1.43 -26.09 -31.24
CA GLU A 20 -1.62 -24.73 -31.77
C GLU A 20 -2.83 -24.06 -31.13
N ARG A 21 -3.97 -24.77 -31.02
CA ARG A 21 -5.16 -24.22 -30.34
C ARG A 21 -4.93 -23.96 -28.87
N LYS A 22 -4.18 -24.81 -28.17
CA LYS A 22 -3.80 -24.57 -26.77
C LYS A 22 -2.99 -23.28 -26.62
N LYS A 23 -1.97 -23.07 -27.45
CA LYS A 23 -1.15 -21.84 -27.42
C LYS A 23 -2.00 -20.59 -27.63
N LEU A 24 -2.97 -20.63 -28.56
CA LEU A 24 -3.88 -19.50 -28.81
C LEU A 24 -4.79 -19.22 -27.60
N VAL A 25 -5.28 -20.27 -26.95
CA VAL A 25 -6.11 -20.13 -25.73
C VAL A 25 -5.27 -19.62 -24.56
N GLU A 26 -4.05 -20.12 -24.39
CA GLU A 26 -3.10 -19.62 -23.38
C GLU A 26 -2.77 -18.14 -23.57
N GLN A 27 -2.50 -17.71 -24.81
CA GLN A 27 -2.25 -16.31 -25.12
C GLN A 27 -3.44 -15.42 -24.79
N ARG A 28 -4.66 -15.86 -25.13
CA ARG A 28 -5.89 -15.12 -24.81
C ARG A 28 -6.10 -15.03 -23.30
N LEU A 29 -5.92 -16.15 -22.58
CA LEU A 29 -6.03 -16.18 -21.12
C LEU A 29 -5.01 -15.25 -20.46
N MET A 30 -3.76 -15.23 -20.93
CA MET A 30 -2.74 -14.32 -20.41
C MET A 30 -3.09 -12.85 -20.66
N GLN A 31 -3.64 -12.53 -21.83
CA GLN A 31 -4.11 -11.19 -22.14
C GLN A 31 -5.29 -10.79 -21.24
N ASP A 32 -6.31 -11.64 -21.11
CA ASP A 32 -7.46 -11.39 -20.25
C ASP A 32 -7.03 -11.21 -18.78
N VAL A 33 -6.09 -12.03 -18.29
CA VAL A 33 -5.50 -11.88 -16.95
C VAL A 33 -4.78 -10.54 -16.82
N GLN A 34 -4.00 -10.13 -17.82
CA GLN A 34 -3.27 -8.87 -17.78
C GLN A 34 -4.21 -7.65 -17.82
N GLU A 35 -5.34 -7.76 -18.53
CA GLU A 35 -6.35 -6.69 -18.65
C GLU A 35 -7.28 -6.61 -17.43
N HIS A 36 -7.58 -7.75 -16.77
CA HIS A 36 -8.56 -7.82 -15.70
C HIS A 36 -7.99 -8.07 -14.29
N TYR A 37 -6.71 -8.42 -14.15
CA TYR A 37 -6.12 -8.58 -12.82
C TYR A 37 -5.82 -7.22 -12.19
N THR A 38 -6.15 -7.08 -10.90
CA THR A 38 -5.80 -5.88 -10.14
C THR A 38 -4.30 -5.78 -10.03
N LYS A 39 -3.70 -4.79 -10.70
CA LYS A 39 -2.26 -4.53 -10.59
C LYS A 39 -1.92 -4.28 -9.12
N VAL A 40 -1.20 -5.22 -8.52
CA VAL A 40 -0.69 -5.10 -7.16
C VAL A 40 0.48 -4.13 -7.19
N ILE A 41 0.46 -3.15 -6.29
CA ILE A 41 1.52 -2.15 -6.16
C ILE A 41 2.20 -2.38 -4.81
N ILE A 42 3.52 -2.47 -4.83
CA ILE A 42 4.36 -2.59 -3.64
C ILE A 42 5.23 -1.33 -3.60
N GLY A 43 5.41 -0.76 -2.41
CA GLY A 43 6.28 0.38 -2.20
C GLY A 43 7.75 0.02 -2.45
N GLU A 44 8.52 0.98 -2.95
CA GLU A 44 9.97 0.82 -3.13
C GLU A 44 10.71 1.16 -1.84
N GLY A 45 11.76 0.39 -1.51
CA GLY A 45 12.58 0.64 -0.34
C GLY A 45 13.55 -0.50 -0.02
N GLY A 46 14.66 -0.17 0.64
CA GLY A 46 15.62 -1.13 1.19
C GLY A 46 15.30 -1.49 2.65
N ASP A 47 16.32 -1.85 3.43
CA ASP A 47 16.15 -2.13 4.85
C ASP A 47 15.78 -0.86 5.64
N LYS A 48 14.54 -0.80 6.13
CA LYS A 48 13.99 0.34 6.87
C LYS A 48 14.61 0.55 8.25
N TYR A 49 15.40 -0.39 8.76
CA TYR A 49 16.14 -0.24 10.03
C TYR A 49 17.60 0.19 9.82
N SER A 50 18.12 0.06 8.59
CA SER A 50 19.48 0.50 8.26
C SER A 50 19.66 2.02 8.24
N THR A 51 18.58 2.79 8.18
CA THR A 51 18.59 4.27 8.11
C THR A 51 18.26 4.94 9.45
N ALA A 52 18.44 4.25 10.58
CA ALA A 52 18.10 4.77 11.91
C ALA A 52 18.76 6.12 12.23
N ASP A 53 19.93 6.41 11.65
CA ASP A 53 20.66 7.68 11.83
C ASP A 53 20.08 8.86 11.01
N GLU A 54 19.20 8.60 10.04
CA GLU A 54 18.55 9.63 9.20
C GLU A 54 17.07 9.86 9.58
N GLU A 55 16.59 9.25 10.67
CA GLU A 55 15.20 9.41 11.09
C GLU A 55 14.91 10.87 11.45
N VAL A 56 13.92 11.47 10.77
CA VAL A 56 13.59 12.87 11.02
C VAL A 56 12.93 13.00 12.39
N HIS A 57 13.64 13.59 13.33
CA HIS A 57 13.15 13.77 14.68
C HIS A 57 12.29 15.03 14.82
N ILE A 58 10.98 14.83 14.89
CA ILE A 58 9.99 15.88 15.21
C ILE A 58 9.48 15.66 16.63
N ASP A 59 9.42 16.74 17.41
CA ASP A 59 8.78 16.73 18.73
C ASP A 59 7.24 16.70 18.56
N CYS A 60 6.75 15.50 18.20
CA CYS A 60 5.36 15.20 17.97
C CYS A 60 4.55 15.35 19.26
N GLU A 61 5.09 14.97 20.42
CA GLU A 61 4.34 14.97 21.67
C GLU A 61 3.77 16.35 22.03
N LYS A 62 4.52 17.42 21.75
CA LYS A 62 4.04 18.80 21.96
C LYS A 62 3.07 19.29 20.88
N ARG A 63 2.95 18.58 19.76
CA ARG A 63 2.26 19.04 18.54
C ARG A 63 1.01 18.26 18.19
N LEU A 64 0.89 17.00 18.63
CA LEU A 64 -0.20 16.09 18.26
C LEU A 64 -1.60 16.66 18.52
N GLN A 65 -1.75 17.42 19.61
CA GLN A 65 -3.04 18.06 19.95
C GLN A 65 -3.45 19.17 19.00
N LEU A 66 -2.49 19.76 18.26
CA LEU A 66 -2.72 20.82 17.28
C LEU A 66 -2.85 20.24 15.88
N CYS A 67 -1.90 19.39 15.46
CA CYS A 67 -1.91 18.82 14.12
C CYS A 67 -2.84 17.60 13.97
N LYS A 68 -3.43 17.11 15.07
CA LYS A 68 -4.35 15.96 15.09
C LYS A 68 -3.82 14.72 14.37
N ALA A 69 -2.51 14.46 14.53
CA ALA A 69 -1.80 13.37 13.85
C ALA A 69 -2.00 13.32 12.33
N LYS A 70 -2.19 14.46 11.63
CA LYS A 70 -2.56 14.51 10.21
C LYS A 70 -1.66 13.72 9.26
N CYS A 71 -0.39 13.48 9.60
CA CYS A 71 0.50 12.59 8.84
C CYS A 71 -0.01 11.14 8.76
N CYS A 72 -0.79 10.68 9.74
CA CYS A 72 -1.43 9.37 9.74
C CYS A 72 -2.63 9.27 8.77
N SER A 73 -3.06 10.37 8.15
CA SER A 73 -4.08 10.35 7.08
C SER A 73 -3.51 10.01 5.71
N TYR A 74 -2.17 9.97 5.58
CA TYR A 74 -1.50 9.81 4.29
C TYR A 74 -1.62 8.38 3.77
N TYR A 75 -1.72 8.28 2.46
CA TYR A 75 -1.90 7.04 1.71
C TYR A 75 -0.58 6.68 1.01
N PHE A 76 -0.12 5.44 1.18
CA PHE A 76 1.09 4.92 0.54
C PHE A 76 1.08 3.38 0.52
N TYR A 77 1.91 2.80 -0.35
CA TYR A 77 2.10 1.35 -0.43
C TYR A 77 3.25 0.90 0.48
N LEU A 78 3.05 -0.23 1.16
CA LEU A 78 4.02 -0.91 1.99
C LEU A 78 5.12 -1.53 1.13
N THR A 79 6.35 -1.51 1.63
CA THR A 79 7.48 -2.18 0.98
C THR A 79 7.40 -3.70 1.16
N GLN A 80 8.23 -4.44 0.43
CA GLN A 80 8.34 -5.90 0.64
C GLN A 80 8.68 -6.25 2.09
N GLN A 81 9.64 -5.55 2.69
CA GLN A 81 10.02 -5.78 4.10
C GLN A 81 8.85 -5.53 5.05
N ASP A 82 8.07 -4.47 4.84
CA ASP A 82 6.89 -4.16 5.66
C ASP A 82 5.83 -5.26 5.60
N ILE A 83 5.65 -5.87 4.43
CA ILE A 83 4.70 -6.97 4.20
C ILE A 83 5.20 -8.24 4.88
N GLU A 84 6.48 -8.57 4.72
CA GLU A 84 7.10 -9.78 5.26
C GLU A 84 7.18 -9.78 6.80
N GLU A 85 7.37 -8.61 7.41
CA GLU A 85 7.32 -8.47 8.87
C GLU A 85 5.93 -8.72 9.45
N ASN A 86 4.87 -8.51 8.66
CA ASN A 86 3.48 -8.76 9.05
C ASN A 86 3.05 -8.04 10.35
N ILE A 87 3.59 -6.85 10.59
CA ILE A 87 3.23 -5.98 11.72
C ILE A 87 2.23 -4.90 11.26
N LEU A 88 2.41 -4.39 10.05
CA LEU A 88 1.56 -3.37 9.47
C LEU A 88 0.36 -4.00 8.76
N GLN A 89 -0.84 -3.58 9.16
CA GLN A 89 -2.08 -3.90 8.44
C GLN A 89 -2.17 -3.13 7.12
N TRP A 90 -2.58 -3.84 6.07
CA TRP A 90 -2.85 -3.29 4.74
C TRP A 90 -4.31 -3.46 4.32
N ASP A 91 -4.74 -2.72 3.30
CA ASP A 91 -6.13 -2.68 2.83
C ASP A 91 -6.48 -3.89 1.96
N LEU A 92 -7.55 -4.61 2.32
CA LEU A 92 -7.97 -5.82 1.59
C LEU A 92 -8.39 -5.54 0.14
N PHE A 93 -9.01 -4.39 -0.12
CA PHE A 93 -9.47 -3.98 -1.45
C PHE A 93 -8.38 -3.23 -2.23
N GLN A 94 -7.33 -2.78 -1.56
CA GLN A 94 -6.12 -2.21 -2.15
C GLN A 94 -4.87 -2.89 -1.58
N PRO A 95 -4.53 -4.10 -2.06
CA PRO A 95 -3.46 -4.91 -1.50
C PRO A 95 -2.17 -4.12 -1.30
N TYR A 96 -1.58 -4.31 -0.12
CA TYR A 96 -0.33 -3.68 0.33
C TYR A 96 -0.37 -2.15 0.47
N CYS A 97 -1.50 -1.49 0.27
CA CYS A 97 -1.65 -0.14 0.78
C CYS A 97 -1.85 -0.15 2.30
N ILE A 98 -1.26 0.81 3.03
CA ILE A 98 -1.51 0.98 4.46
C ILE A 98 -3.02 1.03 4.78
N SER A 99 -3.48 0.21 5.73
CA SER A 99 -4.89 0.15 6.09
C SER A 99 -5.32 1.41 6.84
N ARG A 100 -6.50 1.92 6.49
CA ARG A 100 -7.13 3.10 7.11
C ARG A 100 -8.52 2.74 7.62
N ASP A 101 -8.97 3.43 8.65
CA ASP A 101 -10.36 3.37 9.11
C ASP A 101 -11.24 4.34 8.31
N ASP A 102 -12.55 4.31 8.56
CA ASP A 102 -13.55 5.13 7.85
C ASP A 102 -13.32 6.65 8.00
N ASP A 103 -12.56 7.07 9.02
CA ASP A 103 -12.16 8.47 9.22
C ASP A 103 -10.97 8.89 8.36
N GLY A 104 -10.44 7.99 7.52
CA GLY A 104 -9.32 8.23 6.63
C GLY A 104 -7.95 8.20 7.31
N TYR A 105 -7.87 7.85 8.60
CA TYR A 105 -6.61 7.70 9.32
C TYR A 105 -6.13 6.25 9.35
N CYS A 106 -4.81 6.07 9.39
CA CYS A 106 -4.14 4.79 9.56
C CYS A 106 -4.65 4.04 10.80
N LYS A 107 -4.91 2.74 10.66
CA LYS A 107 -5.41 1.88 11.76
C LYS A 107 -4.47 1.80 12.96
N HIS A 108 -3.20 2.09 12.76
CA HIS A 108 -2.18 2.09 13.83
C HIS A 108 -2.11 3.41 14.62
N LEU A 109 -3.02 4.35 14.38
CA LEU A 109 -3.15 5.55 15.19
C LEU A 109 -4.05 5.28 16.40
N ASP A 110 -3.52 5.43 17.62
CA ASP A 110 -4.38 5.47 18.80
C ASP A 110 -5.17 6.78 18.83
N ARG A 111 -6.49 6.71 18.66
CA ARG A 111 -7.36 7.90 18.62
C ARG A 111 -7.41 8.67 19.92
N LYS A 112 -7.07 8.04 21.06
CA LYS A 112 -7.06 8.72 22.36
C LYS A 112 -5.79 9.54 22.57
N SER A 113 -4.63 8.92 22.39
CA SER A 113 -3.34 9.60 22.61
C SER A 113 -2.82 10.34 21.37
N LEU A 114 -3.37 10.04 20.19
CA LEU A 114 -2.89 10.46 18.88
C LEU A 114 -1.47 9.95 18.56
N LYS A 115 -0.97 8.95 19.31
CA LYS A 115 0.35 8.35 19.07
C LYS A 115 0.23 7.15 18.12
N CYS A 116 1.28 6.95 17.33
CA CYS A 116 1.42 5.75 16.51
C CYS A 116 1.75 4.55 17.39
N THR A 117 0.98 3.47 17.30
CA THR A 117 1.16 2.25 18.10
C THR A 117 2.29 1.35 17.59
N VAL A 118 2.74 1.58 16.35
CA VAL A 118 3.83 0.84 15.67
C VAL A 118 5.05 1.73 15.41
N ARG A 119 5.36 2.62 16.36
CA ARG A 119 6.37 3.69 16.19
C ARG A 119 7.76 3.18 15.80
N GLU A 120 8.13 2.02 16.34
CA GLU A 120 9.42 1.36 16.11
C GLU A 120 9.44 0.51 14.84
N GLN A 121 8.29 0.21 14.24
CA GLN A 121 8.15 -0.62 13.03
C GLN A 121 7.64 0.19 11.84
N ARG A 122 7.66 1.53 11.97
CA ARG A 122 7.16 2.43 10.94
C ARG A 122 7.78 2.11 9.59
N PRO A 123 6.98 2.13 8.51
CA PRO A 123 7.49 1.93 7.17
C PRO A 123 8.34 3.13 6.75
N ILE A 124 9.16 2.96 5.71
CA ILE A 124 10.08 4.00 5.21
C ILE A 124 9.38 5.36 4.97
N PRO A 125 8.20 5.43 4.31
CA PRO A 125 7.49 6.69 4.14
C PRO A 125 7.21 7.40 5.46
N CYS A 126 6.89 6.68 6.53
CA CYS A 126 6.64 7.28 7.84
C CYS A 126 7.93 7.67 8.57
N ARG A 127 9.03 6.92 8.41
CA ARG A 127 10.32 7.21 9.04
C ARG A 127 10.97 8.46 8.47
N ASN A 128 10.95 8.59 7.14
CA ASN A 128 11.65 9.65 6.42
C ASN A 128 10.78 10.92 6.31
N TYR A 129 9.50 10.84 6.65
CA TYR A 129 8.59 11.97 6.52
C TYR A 129 8.82 13.03 7.60
N SER A 130 9.00 14.27 7.15
CA SER A 130 9.06 15.47 7.97
C SER A 130 7.86 16.37 7.70
N CYS A 131 7.10 16.73 8.73
CA CYS A 131 6.03 17.72 8.60
C CYS A 131 6.53 19.18 8.69
N HIS A 132 7.83 19.41 8.90
CA HIS A 132 8.38 20.76 9.12
C HIS A 132 8.06 21.74 7.98
N THR A 133 8.09 21.25 6.74
CA THR A 133 7.82 22.05 5.53
C THR A 133 6.46 21.75 4.92
N ASP A 134 5.68 20.85 5.53
CA ASP A 134 4.40 20.42 4.96
C ASP A 134 3.28 21.42 5.30
N LYS A 135 2.95 22.26 4.31
CA LYS A 135 1.89 23.25 4.41
C LYS A 135 0.49 22.67 4.53
N LYS A 136 0.31 21.37 4.26
CA LYS A 136 -0.96 20.67 4.54
C LYS A 136 -1.14 20.42 6.03
N ILE A 137 -0.05 20.41 6.82
CA ILE A 137 -0.10 20.20 8.27
C ILE A 137 0.11 21.52 9.03
N TRP A 138 1.05 22.36 8.60
CA TRP A 138 1.41 23.59 9.31
C TRP A 138 1.44 24.81 8.39
N LEU A 139 0.70 25.86 8.75
CA LEU A 139 0.90 27.19 8.14
C LEU A 139 2.26 27.75 8.58
N ASP A 140 2.55 27.64 9.87
CA ASP A 140 3.82 28.06 10.50
C ASP A 140 4.22 27.00 11.56
N PHE A 141 5.23 26.19 11.24
CA PHE A 141 5.68 25.08 12.09
C PHE A 141 6.32 25.57 13.40
N ASP A 142 7.10 26.65 13.31
CA ASP A 142 7.84 27.20 14.46
C ASP A 142 6.88 27.86 15.45
N LYS A 143 5.84 28.52 14.95
CA LYS A 143 4.77 29.12 15.79
C LYS A 143 3.66 28.14 16.17
N MET A 144 3.77 26.87 15.80
CA MET A 144 2.76 25.84 16.03
C MET A 144 1.36 26.21 15.51
N ILE A 145 1.29 26.85 14.35
CA ILE A 145 0.02 27.23 13.71
C ILE A 145 -0.35 26.14 12.70
N PRO A 146 -1.34 25.26 13.00
CA PRO A 146 -1.74 24.20 12.09
C PRO A 146 -2.42 24.77 10.83
N ALA A 147 -2.38 24.00 9.74
CA ALA A 147 -3.18 24.28 8.56
C ALA A 147 -4.66 24.02 8.84
N GLU A 148 -5.52 24.85 8.23
CA GLU A 148 -6.97 24.69 8.31
C GLU A 148 -7.39 23.30 7.80
N GLU A 149 -8.43 22.75 8.42
CA GLU A 149 -9.07 21.54 7.94
C GLU A 149 -9.82 21.88 6.66
N ILE A 150 -9.36 21.33 5.53
CA ILE A 150 -10.13 21.38 4.29
C ILE A 150 -11.24 20.36 4.49
N GLU A 151 -12.47 20.82 4.72
CA GLU A 151 -13.66 19.97 4.60
C GLU A 151 -13.68 19.39 3.18
N THR A 152 -13.19 18.16 3.02
CA THR A 152 -13.42 17.42 1.80
C THR A 152 -14.89 17.05 1.79
N ALA A 153 -15.68 17.86 1.09
CA ALA A 153 -17.05 17.53 0.71
C ALA A 153 -17.04 16.14 0.06
N ASN A 154 -17.61 15.15 0.75
CA ASN A 154 -17.87 13.84 0.20
C ASN A 154 -18.74 14.02 -1.07
N SER A 155 -18.22 13.64 -2.23
CA SER A 155 -18.94 13.47 -3.50
C SER A 155 -18.47 12.20 -4.17
#